data_AF-A0A6I1GH77-F1
#
_entry.id   AF-A0A6I1GH77-F1
#
_cell.length_a   1.000
_cell.length_b   1.000
_cell.length_c   1.000
_cell.angle_alpha   90.00
_cell.angle_beta   90.00
_cell.angle_gamma   90.00
#
_symmetry.space_group_name_H-M   'P 1'
#
loop_
_entity.id
_entity.type
_entity.pdbx_description
1 polymer ?
#
loop_
_entity_poly.entity_id
_entity_poly.type
_entity_poly.pdbx_seq_one_letter_code
_entity_poly.pdbx_strand_id
1 'polypeptide(L)'
;MAVRYSLFLLERRAPGPGVEVRVAPWGAVKILDGPESDPHNLTPPDVIELDPDVWLRLACGITSWAQEKDAGHISAVGERDDLSGLLPLAR
;
A
#
# COMPACT_ATOMS: atom_id res chain seq x y z
N MET A 1 -1.32 -1.00 16.95
CA MET A 1 0.15 -0.92 16.74
C MET A 1 0.62 -1.69 15.51
N ALA A 2 0.16 -2.92 15.26
CA ALA A 2 0.62 -3.73 14.13
C ALA A 2 0.53 -3.02 12.77
N VAL A 3 -0.63 -2.44 12.40
CA VAL A 3 -0.84 -1.77 11.11
C VAL A 3 0.16 -0.64 10.87
N ARG A 4 0.31 0.29 11.82
CA ARG A 4 1.24 1.42 11.69
C ARG A 4 2.69 0.96 11.54
N TYR A 5 3.08 -0.07 12.28
CA TYR A 5 4.43 -0.61 12.19
C TYR A 5 4.68 -1.34 10.86
N SER A 6 3.74 -2.15 10.38
CA SER A 6 3.88 -2.80 9.08
C SER A 6 3.84 -1.80 7.93
N LEU A 7 3.04 -0.74 7.99
CA LEU A 7 3.10 0.35 7.00
C LEU A 7 4.47 1.04 6.99
N PHE A 8 5.05 1.31 8.17
CA PHE A 8 6.41 1.82 8.27
C PHE A 8 7.46 0.87 7.67
N LEU A 9 7.31 -0.45 7.84
CA LEU A 9 8.20 -1.43 7.20
C LEU A 9 8.06 -1.43 5.68
N LEU A 10 6.84 -1.29 5.16
CA LEU A 10 6.57 -1.17 3.73
C LEU A 10 7.25 0.07 3.14
N GLU A 11 7.07 1.24 3.79
CA GLU A 11 7.70 2.50 3.39
C GLU A 11 9.23 2.39 3.35
N ARG A 12 9.83 1.75 4.35
CA ARG A 12 11.28 1.52 4.38
C ARG A 12 11.75 0.55 3.29
N ARG A 13 10.93 -0.40 2.87
CA ARG A 13 11.28 -1.38 1.84
C ARG A 13 11.25 -0.77 0.45
N ALA A 14 10.31 0.14 0.19
CA ALA A 14 10.13 0.76 -1.13
C ALA A 14 9.77 2.24 -0.98
N PRO A 15 10.69 3.10 -0.52
CA PRO A 15 10.39 4.51 -0.31
C PRO A 15 10.10 5.21 -1.64
N GLY A 16 9.19 6.18 -1.63
CA GLY A 16 8.94 7.04 -2.78
C GLY A 16 7.56 7.69 -2.74
N PRO A 17 7.30 8.71 -3.59
CA PRO A 17 6.04 9.45 -3.55
C PRO A 17 4.94 8.85 -4.43
N GLY A 18 5.23 7.80 -5.22
CA GLY A 18 4.42 7.41 -6.37
C GLY A 18 3.10 6.71 -6.05
N VAL A 19 3.03 6.00 -4.93
CA VAL A 19 1.83 5.28 -4.48
C VAL A 19 1.54 5.59 -3.03
N GLU A 20 0.33 6.01 -2.70
CA GLU A 20 -0.15 6.21 -1.35
C GLU A 20 -0.97 4.99 -0.90
N VAL A 21 -0.45 4.24 0.08
CA VAL A 21 -1.14 3.09 0.67
C VAL A 21 -1.86 3.54 1.93
N ARG A 22 -3.18 3.40 1.97
CA ARG A 22 -4.05 3.85 3.05
C ARG A 22 -4.73 2.67 3.73
N VAL A 23 -4.62 2.64 5.06
CA VAL A 23 -5.27 1.65 5.91
C VAL A 23 -6.01 2.39 7.02
N ALA A 24 -7.24 2.82 6.72
CA ALA A 24 -8.04 3.61 7.65
C ALA A 24 -8.53 2.78 8.84
N PRO A 25 -8.66 3.37 10.05
CA PRO A 25 -8.26 4.72 10.43
C PRO A 25 -6.79 4.81 10.90
N TRP A 26 -5.96 3.79 10.65
CA TRP A 26 -4.67 3.61 11.34
C TRP A 26 -3.51 4.37 10.72
N GLY A 27 -3.49 4.60 9.41
CA GLY A 27 -2.46 5.43 8.78
C GLY A 27 -2.38 5.27 7.26
N ALA A 28 -1.47 6.04 6.68
CA ALA A 28 -1.10 5.98 5.28
C ALA A 28 0.42 6.22 5.12
N VAL A 29 1.02 5.63 4.09
CA VAL A 29 2.44 5.83 3.72
C VAL A 29 2.55 6.00 2.21
N LYS A 30 3.64 6.65 1.76
CA LYS A 30 3.96 6.70 0.33
C LYS A 30 5.11 5.77 -0.01
N ILE A 31 4.97 5.05 -1.11
CA ILE A 31 5.95 4.10 -1.62
C ILE A 31 6.15 4.22 -3.12
N LEU A 32 7.20 3.56 -3.61
CA LEU A 32 7.56 3.43 -5.02
C LEU A 32 7.90 4.77 -5.70
N ASP A 33 8.77 4.67 -6.71
CA ASP A 33 9.08 5.83 -7.54
C ASP A 33 7.85 6.25 -8.35
N GLY A 34 7.64 7.56 -8.37
CA GLY A 34 6.63 8.22 -9.18
C GLY A 34 7.10 9.64 -9.50
N PRO A 35 6.44 10.31 -10.45
CA PRO A 35 6.71 11.73 -10.68
C PRO A 35 6.53 12.48 -9.36
N GLU A 36 7.47 13.35 -9.03
CA GLU A 36 7.25 14.28 -7.92
C GLU A 36 5.98 15.07 -8.25
N SER A 37 5.00 15.00 -7.33
CA SER A 37 3.86 15.89 -7.40
C SER A 37 4.39 17.32 -7.40
N ASP A 38 4.07 18.07 -8.44
CA ASP A 38 4.45 19.49 -8.49
C ASP A 38 3.80 20.26 -7.31
N PRO A 39 4.22 21.51 -7.04
CA PRO A 39 3.70 22.27 -5.89
C PRO A 39 2.17 22.46 -5.87
N HIS A 40 1.50 22.20 -7.00
CA HIS A 40 0.04 22.31 -7.15
C HIS A 40 -0.66 20.94 -7.10
N ASN A 41 0.11 19.87 -6.84
CA ASN A 41 -0.36 18.48 -6.75
C ASN A 41 -1.10 18.03 -8.03
N LEU A 42 -0.68 18.54 -9.20
CA LEU A 42 -1.38 18.28 -10.48
C LEU A 42 -1.22 16.83 -10.94
N THR A 43 -0.21 16.12 -10.45
CA THR A 43 -0.08 14.67 -10.60
C THR A 43 -0.22 14.02 -9.23
N PRO A 44 -1.44 13.61 -8.83
CA PRO A 44 -1.63 12.88 -7.59
C PRO A 44 -0.94 11.51 -7.66
N PRO A 45 -0.50 10.95 -6.51
CA PRO A 45 0.02 9.60 -6.47
C PRO A 45 -1.09 8.59 -6.84
N ASP A 46 -0.69 7.41 -7.30
CA ASP A 46 -1.59 6.26 -7.32
C ASP A 46 -2.04 5.97 -5.88
N VAL A 47 -3.26 5.52 -5.68
CA VAL A 47 -3.82 5.27 -4.34
C VAL A 47 -4.24 3.82 -4.21
N ILE A 48 -3.86 3.20 -3.10
CA ILE A 48 -4.31 1.87 -2.70
C ILE A 48 -4.98 2.00 -1.33
N GLU A 49 -6.22 1.56 -1.22
CA GLU A 49 -7.00 1.57 0.03
C GLU A 49 -7.49 0.17 0.36
N LEU A 50 -7.33 -0.24 1.62
CA LEU A 50 -7.77 -1.52 2.13
C LEU A 50 -8.02 -1.48 3.64
N ASP A 51 -8.87 -2.39 4.11
CA ASP A 51 -9.20 -2.49 5.53
C ASP A 51 -8.03 -3.04 6.38
N PRO A 52 -8.00 -2.75 7.69
CA PRO A 52 -6.88 -3.12 8.56
C PRO A 52 -6.60 -4.61 8.65
N ASP A 53 -7.63 -5.44 8.64
CA ASP A 53 -7.52 -6.89 8.68
C ASP A 53 -7.00 -7.46 7.36
N VAL A 54 -7.46 -6.94 6.22
CA VAL A 54 -6.95 -7.28 4.87
C VAL A 54 -5.45 -6.97 4.79
N TRP A 55 -5.06 -5.77 5.23
CA TRP A 55 -3.66 -5.36 5.25
C TRP A 55 -2.80 -6.30 6.09
N LEU A 56 -3.23 -6.66 7.29
CA LEU A 56 -2.46 -7.55 8.16
C LEU A 56 -2.38 -8.98 7.61
N ARG A 57 -3.41 -9.49 6.94
CA ARG A 57 -3.32 -10.79 6.26
C ARG A 57 -2.25 -10.77 5.17
N LEU A 58 -2.22 -9.74 4.34
CA LEU A 58 -1.22 -9.58 3.29
C LEU A 58 0.20 -9.36 3.86
N ALA A 59 0.34 -8.44 4.82
CA ALA A 59 1.63 -8.11 5.43
C ALA A 59 2.27 -9.29 6.16
N CYS A 60 1.46 -10.20 6.70
CA CYS A 60 1.90 -11.43 7.36
C CYS A 60 1.92 -12.67 6.44
N GLY A 61 1.52 -12.55 5.17
CA GLY A 61 1.51 -13.65 4.21
C GLY A 61 0.44 -14.72 4.46
N ILE A 62 -0.64 -14.38 5.17
CA ILE A 62 -1.80 -15.25 5.39
C ILE A 62 -2.61 -15.38 4.09
N THR A 63 -2.69 -14.30 3.31
CA THR A 63 -3.27 -14.28 1.97
C THR A 63 -2.30 -13.58 1.01
N SER A 64 -2.50 -13.82 -0.28
CA SER A 64 -1.76 -13.16 -1.36
C SER A 64 -2.52 -11.95 -1.88
N TRP A 65 -1.78 -11.04 -2.53
CA TRP A 65 -2.35 -9.85 -3.18
C TRP A 65 -3.48 -10.21 -4.15
N ALA A 66 -3.24 -11.20 -5.03
CA ALA A 66 -4.21 -11.64 -6.02
C ALA A 66 -5.51 -12.14 -5.37
N GLN A 67 -5.42 -12.89 -4.26
CA GLN A 67 -6.61 -13.39 -3.57
C GLN A 67 -7.49 -12.27 -3.01
N GLU A 68 -6.90 -11.27 -2.35
CA GLU A 68 -7.66 -10.15 -1.77
C GLU A 68 -8.16 -9.18 -2.87
N LYS A 69 -7.41 -9.03 -3.97
CA LYS A 69 -7.82 -8.25 -5.14
C LYS A 69 -9.02 -8.89 -5.84
N ASP A 70 -8.97 -10.20 -6.11
CA ASP A 70 -10.07 -10.95 -6.73
C ASP A 70 -11.32 -10.98 -5.84
N ALA A 71 -11.14 -10.95 -4.52
CA ALA A 71 -12.24 -10.84 -3.55
C ALA A 71 -12.85 -9.43 -3.46
N GLY A 72 -12.25 -8.42 -4.11
CA GLY A 72 -12.72 -7.04 -4.08
C GLY A 72 -12.41 -6.29 -2.79
N HIS A 73 -11.43 -6.76 -2.00
CA HIS A 73 -11.04 -6.12 -0.73
C HIS A 73 -9.98 -5.02 -0.90
N ILE A 74 -9.49 -4.81 -2.12
CA ILE A 74 -8.48 -3.81 -2.44
C ILE A 74 -9.08 -2.82 -3.43
N SER A 75 -9.13 -1.55 -3.03
CA SER A 75 -9.41 -0.43 -3.93
C SER A 75 -8.08 0.13 -4.44
N ALA A 76 -7.89 0.18 -5.75
CA ALA A 76 -6.69 0.74 -6.35
C ALA A 76 -7.06 1.72 -7.47
N VAL A 77 -6.44 2.90 -7.45
CA VAL A 77 -6.61 3.95 -8.44
C VAL A 77 -5.23 4.35 -8.93
N GLY A 78 -4.90 4.04 -10.18
CA GLY A 78 -3.58 4.31 -10.76
C GLY A 78 -2.99 3.12 -11.49
N GLU A 79 -1.77 3.26 -12.01
CA GLU A 79 -1.10 2.21 -12.79
C GLU A 79 -0.31 1.22 -11.91
N ARG A 80 0.11 1.64 -10.72
CA ARG A 80 0.88 0.81 -9.77
C ARG A 80 -0.05 0.14 -8.75
N ASP A 81 -0.88 -0.77 -9.24
CA ASP A 81 -1.96 -1.41 -8.46
C ASP A 81 -1.61 -2.82 -7.92
N ASP A 82 -0.33 -3.16 -7.90
CA ASP A 82 0.18 -4.47 -7.48
C ASP A 82 1.35 -4.36 -6.50
N LEU A 83 1.11 -4.77 -5.24
CA LEU A 83 2.13 -4.81 -4.19
C LEU A 83 2.63 -6.24 -3.90
N SER A 84 2.28 -7.23 -4.72
CA SER A 84 2.67 -8.64 -4.54
C SER A 84 4.18 -8.81 -4.40
N GLY A 85 4.99 -8.03 -5.14
CA GLY A 85 6.45 -8.05 -5.06
C GLY A 85 7.04 -7.48 -3.76
N LEU A 86 6.25 -6.75 -2.97
CA LEU A 86 6.68 -6.12 -1.71
C LEU A 86 6.21 -6.86 -0.46
N LEU A 87 5.23 -7.76 -0.61
CA LEU A 87 4.58 -8.49 0.48
C LEU A 87 4.92 -10.00 0.41
N PRO A 88 4.99 -10.72 1.55
CA PRO A 88 4.77 -10.24 2.90
C PRO A 88 5.97 -9.46 3.48
N LEU A 89 5.73 -8.73 4.57
CA LEU A 89 6.72 -7.91 5.25
C LEU A 89 7.43 -8.67 6.37
N ALA A 90 6.70 -9.55 7.05
CA ALA A 90 7.25 -10.46 8.06
C ALA A 90 7.50 -11.83 7.42
N ARG A 91 8.64 -12.44 7.74
CA ARG A 91 8.95 -13.84 7.42
C ARG A 91 9.28 -14.56 8.71
#